data_AF-A0A950LEJ0-F1
#
_entry.id   AF-A0A950LEJ0-F1
#
_cell.length_a   1.000
_cell.length_b   1.000
_cell.length_c   1.000
_cell.angle_alpha   90.00
_cell.angle_beta   90.00
_cell.angle_gamma   90.00
#
_symmetry.space_group_name_H-M   'P 1'
#
loop_
_entity.id
_entity.type
_entity.pdbx_description
1 polymer ?
#
loop_
_entity_poly.entity_id
_entity_poly.type
_entity_poly.pdbx_seq_one_letter_code
_entity_poly.pdbx_strand_id
1 'polypeptide(L)'
;MLQLPGAPALSAFRIAKLLTRLATLEPAVAALEARFIHFVDTARALQPAELRILQQLLTYGPRVQQSSSSENVGSDPGADALLIVPRAGTISPWSSKATDIA
;
A
#
# COMPACT_ATOMS: atom_id res chain seq x y z
N MET A 1 12.99 -4.50 -9.89
CA MET A 1 12.09 -3.80 -8.96
C MET A 1 11.25 -4.79 -8.15
N LEU A 2 11.35 -4.73 -6.82
CA LEU A 2 10.52 -5.47 -5.87
C LEU A 2 9.23 -4.69 -5.60
N GLN A 3 8.14 -5.42 -5.34
CA GLN A 3 6.85 -4.87 -4.91
C GLN A 3 6.53 -5.47 -3.55
N LEU A 4 6.51 -4.63 -2.51
CA LEU A 4 6.34 -5.08 -1.14
C LEU A 4 5.07 -4.46 -0.56
N PRO A 5 4.07 -5.26 -0.15
CA PRO A 5 2.86 -4.74 0.46
C PRO A 5 3.20 -4.11 1.82
N GLY A 6 2.58 -2.97 2.09
CA GLY A 6 2.68 -2.26 3.36
C GLY A 6 1.41 -2.38 4.21
N ALA A 7 1.37 -1.61 5.29
CA ALA A 7 0.22 -1.55 6.18
C ALA A 7 -1.02 -0.92 5.50
N PRO A 8 -2.23 -1.13 6.07
CA PRO A 8 -3.42 -0.38 5.68
C PRO A 8 -3.18 1.13 5.68
N ALA A 9 -3.55 1.79 4.59
CA ALA A 9 -3.25 3.21 4.38
C ALA A 9 -4.26 4.15 5.07
N LEU A 10 -5.45 3.65 5.39
CA LEU A 10 -6.55 4.42 5.94
C LEU A 10 -7.15 3.74 7.17
N SER A 11 -7.57 4.53 8.16
CA SER A 11 -8.34 4.02 9.30
C SER A 11 -9.79 3.73 8.89
N ALA A 12 -10.48 2.90 9.68
CA ALA A 12 -11.90 2.57 9.46
C ALA A 12 -12.78 3.83 9.34
N PHE A 13 -12.52 4.87 10.16
CA PHE A 13 -13.22 6.15 10.08
C PHE A 13 -13.03 6.85 8.72
N ARG A 14 -11.81 6.85 8.17
CA ARG A 14 -11.53 7.45 6.86
C ARG A 14 -12.17 6.65 5.73
N ILE A 15 -12.13 5.31 5.81
CA ILE A 15 -12.80 4.43 4.85
C ILE A 15 -14.32 4.71 4.84
N ALA A 16 -14.97 4.72 6.01
CA ALA A 16 -16.40 5.01 6.11
C ALA A 16 -16.75 6.37 5.51
N LYS A 17 -15.98 7.42 5.83
CA LYS A 17 -16.18 8.76 5.27
C LYS A 17 -16.04 8.81 3.75
N LEU A 18 -15.07 8.08 3.18
CA LEU A 18 -14.89 8.00 1.72
C LEU A 18 -16.01 7.21 1.06
N LEU A 19 -16.42 6.08 1.64
CA LEU A 19 -17.55 5.29 1.15
C LEU A 19 -18.84 6.09 1.12
N THR A 20 -19.14 6.87 2.18
CA THR A 20 -20.31 7.75 2.18
C THR A 20 -20.28 8.74 1.01
N ARG A 21 -19.10 9.30 0.70
CA ARG A 21 -18.96 10.21 -0.45
C ARG A 21 -19.07 9.47 -1.78
N LEU A 22 -18.42 8.32 -1.92
CA LEU A 22 -18.46 7.50 -3.14
C LEU A 22 -19.87 7.03 -3.46
N ALA A 23 -20.65 6.63 -2.47
CA ALA A 23 -22.04 6.22 -2.66
C ALA A 23 -22.93 7.32 -3.28
N THR A 24 -22.57 8.61 -3.14
CA THR A 24 -23.31 9.71 -3.80
C THR A 24 -22.95 9.88 -5.28
N LEU A 25 -21.82 9.32 -5.72
CA LEU A 25 -21.30 9.45 -7.08
C LEU A 25 -21.46 8.15 -7.89
N GLU A 26 -21.18 7.01 -7.26
CA GLU A 26 -21.31 5.67 -7.82
C GLU A 26 -21.87 4.71 -6.74
N PRO A 27 -23.19 4.49 -6.71
CA PRO A 27 -23.85 3.64 -5.73
C PRO A 27 -23.41 2.16 -5.78
N ALA A 28 -22.80 1.69 -6.88
CA ALA A 28 -22.30 0.31 -6.98
C ALA A 28 -21.09 0.04 -6.08
N VAL A 29 -20.38 1.08 -5.60
CA VAL A 29 -19.22 0.90 -4.71
C VAL A 29 -19.69 0.52 -3.30
N ALA A 30 -19.66 -0.77 -3.00
CA ALA A 30 -20.11 -1.33 -1.72
C ALA A 30 -19.00 -1.39 -0.65
N ALA A 31 -17.73 -1.45 -1.06
CA ALA A 31 -16.59 -1.59 -0.17
C ALA A 31 -15.36 -0.85 -0.70
N LEU A 32 -14.45 -0.50 0.21
CA LEU A 32 -13.19 0.17 -0.12
C LEU A 32 -12.10 -0.32 0.82
N GLU A 33 -11.01 -0.81 0.23
CA GLU A 33 -9.77 -1.09 0.94
C GLU A 33 -8.64 -0.22 0.37
N ALA A 34 -7.70 0.16 1.22
CA ALA A 34 -6.53 0.94 0.81
C ALA A 34 -5.31 0.48 1.58
N ARG A 35 -4.22 0.23 0.86
CA ARG A 35 -2.94 -0.20 1.42
C ARG A 35 -1.78 0.53 0.79
N PHE A 36 -0.70 0.67 1.56
CA PHE A 36 0.57 1.06 0.98
C PHE A 36 1.15 -0.09 0.18
N ILE A 37 1.89 0.27 -0.87
CA ILE A 37 2.78 -0.63 -1.60
C ILE A 37 4.11 0.10 -1.76
N HIS A 38 5.20 -0.61 -1.57
CA HIS A 38 6.55 -0.08 -1.69
C HIS A 38 7.21 -0.68 -2.93
N PHE A 39 7.62 0.20 -3.84
CA PHE A 39 8.40 -0.17 -5.01
C PHE A 39 9.86 0.06 -4.69
N VAL A 40 10.65 -1.02 -4.67
CA VAL A 40 12.08 -0.94 -4.34
C VAL A 40 12.87 -1.34 -5.57
N ASP A 41 13.63 -0.39 -6.11
CA ASP A 41 14.57 -0.66 -7.17
C ASP A 41 15.96 -0.92 -6.57
N THR A 42 16.58 -2.03 -6.96
CA THR A 42 17.85 -2.48 -6.38
C THR A 42 18.87 -2.69 -7.48
N ALA A 43 20.10 -2.21 -7.28
CA ALA A 43 21.18 -2.36 -8.26
C ALA A 43 21.60 -3.83 -8.48
N ARG A 44 21.34 -4.69 -7.49
CA ARG A 44 21.53 -6.15 -7.55
C ARG A 44 20.42 -6.88 -6.80
N ALA A 45 20.37 -8.19 -6.97
CA ALA A 45 19.53 -9.03 -6.12
C ALA A 45 19.96 -8.93 -4.65
N LEU A 46 18.98 -8.90 -3.76
CA LEU A 46 19.20 -8.90 -2.31
C LEU A 46 19.38 -10.33 -1.82
N GLN A 47 20.33 -10.53 -0.92
CA GLN A 47 20.48 -11.77 -0.18
C GLN A 47 19.31 -11.96 0.80
N PRO A 48 18.99 -13.20 1.21
CA PRO A 48 17.86 -13.44 2.11
C PRO A 48 17.90 -12.65 3.42
N ALA A 49 19.10 -12.39 3.96
CA ALA A 49 19.26 -11.56 5.15
C ALA A 49 18.92 -10.08 4.89
N GLU A 50 19.33 -9.54 3.75
CA GLU A 50 19.07 -8.15 3.34
C GLU A 50 17.57 -7.94 3.06
N LEU A 51 16.93 -8.91 2.38
CA LEU A 51 15.50 -8.87 2.13
C LEU A 51 14.70 -8.84 3.44
N ARG A 52 15.13 -9.61 4.45
CA ARG A 52 14.47 -9.62 5.77
C ARG A 52 14.57 -8.27 6.47
N ILE A 53 15.75 -7.63 6.42
CA ILE A 53 15.96 -6.29 6.99
C ILE A 53 15.07 -5.28 6.26
N LEU A 54 15.03 -5.33 4.92
CA LEU A 54 14.19 -4.46 4.12
C LEU A 54 12.70 -4.61 4.47
N GLN A 55 12.20 -5.85 4.61
CA GLN A 55 10.83 -6.11 5.03
C GLN A 55 10.52 -5.53 6.42
N GLN A 56 11.48 -5.59 7.35
CA GLN A 56 11.34 -5.00 8.69
C GLN A 56 11.30 -3.47 8.63
N LEU A 57 12.18 -2.83 7.84
CA LEU A 57 12.17 -1.37 7.65
C LEU A 57 10.84 -0.87 7.06
N LEU A 58 10.24 -1.66 6.18
CA LEU A 58 8.97 -1.34 5.53
C LEU A 58 7.73 -1.78 6.34
N THR A 59 7.92 -2.39 7.51
CA THR A 59 6.82 -2.74 8.42
C THR A 59 6.62 -1.61 9.43
N TYR A 60 5.83 -0.61 9.06
CA TYR A 60 5.53 0.54 9.92
C TYR A 60 4.05 0.96 9.83
N GLY A 61 3.62 1.81 10.77
CA GLY A 61 2.25 2.31 10.84
C GLY A 61 1.34 1.55 11.82
N PRO A 62 0.05 1.91 11.90
CA PRO A 62 -0.90 1.30 12.83
C PRO A 62 -1.05 -0.20 12.56
N ARG A 63 -0.92 -1.02 13.61
CA ARG A 63 -1.24 -2.44 13.56
C ARG A 63 -2.76 -2.61 13.58
N VAL A 64 -3.40 -2.42 12.43
CA VAL A 64 -4.79 -2.88 12.26
C VAL A 64 -4.71 -4.41 12.21
N GLN A 65 -5.55 -5.10 12.99
CA GLN A 65 -5.63 -6.56 12.96
C GLN A 65 -5.83 -6.98 11.51
N GLN A 66 -4.83 -7.67 10.96
CA GLN A 66 -4.90 -8.25 9.64
C GLN A 66 -6.01 -9.29 9.68
N SER A 67 -7.17 -9.00 9.09
CA SER A 67 -8.05 -10.09 8.69
C SER A 67 -7.31 -10.86 7.61
N SER A 68 -7.09 -12.15 7.86
CA SER A 68 -6.26 -13.09 7.09
C SER A 68 -6.68 -13.27 5.62
N SER A 69 -7.68 -12.53 5.15
CA SER A 69 -8.22 -12.55 3.79
C SER A 69 -7.62 -11.51 2.85
N SER A 70 -6.87 -10.53 3.38
CA SER A 70 -6.39 -9.39 2.60
C SER A 70 -4.87 -9.49 2.51
N GLU A 71 -4.32 -10.46 1.78
CA GLU A 71 -2.91 -10.41 1.35
C GLU A 71 -2.77 -9.77 -0.03
N ASN A 72 -3.85 -9.82 -0.83
CA ASN A 72 -3.91 -9.23 -2.16
C ASN A 72 -5.09 -8.24 -2.25
N VAL A 73 -4.78 -6.95 -2.28
CA VAL A 73 -5.78 -5.92 -2.61
C VAL A 73 -6.26 -6.16 -4.04
N GLY A 74 -7.57 -6.28 -4.23
CA GLY A 74 -8.18 -6.51 -5.55
C GLY A 74 -8.27 -7.98 -5.99
N SER A 75 -8.17 -8.94 -5.06
CA SER A 75 -8.43 -10.37 -5.38
C SER A 75 -9.89 -10.78 -5.34
N ASP A 76 -10.79 -9.90 -4.86
CA ASP A 76 -12.22 -10.17 -4.90
C ASP A 76 -12.74 -10.07 -6.34
N PRO A 77 -13.47 -11.08 -6.83
CA PRO A 77 -14.09 -11.03 -8.15
C PRO A 77 -14.98 -9.79 -8.31
N GLY A 78 -14.64 -8.91 -9.26
CA GLY A 78 -15.37 -7.66 -9.51
C GLY A 78 -14.87 -6.43 -8.76
N ALA A 79 -13.77 -6.52 -8.02
CA ALA A 79 -13.13 -5.35 -7.41
C ALA A 79 -12.22 -4.62 -8.42
N ASP A 80 -12.41 -3.32 -8.57
CA ASP A 80 -11.49 -2.46 -9.33
C ASP A 80 -10.25 -2.12 -8.49
N ALA A 81 -9.07 -2.22 -9.10
CA ALA A 81 -7.79 -1.85 -8.48
C ALA A 81 -7.29 -0.50 -9.00
N LEU A 82 -7.08 0.46 -8.10
CA LEU A 82 -6.51 1.77 -8.41
C LEU A 82 -5.18 1.95 -7.69
N LEU A 83 -4.10 2.15 -8.46
CA LEU A 83 -2.77 2.42 -7.94
C LEU A 83 -2.49 3.93 -7.96
N ILE A 84 -2.33 4.53 -6.77
CA ILE A 84 -1.96 5.93 -6.63
C ILE A 84 -0.47 6.04 -6.33
N VAL A 85 0.28 6.67 -7.23
CA VAL A 85 1.74 6.88 -7.13
C VAL A 85 2.11 8.33 -7.47
N PRO A 86 3.31 8.81 -7.10
CA PRO A 86 3.84 10.07 -7.61
C PRO A 86 3.83 10.11 -9.14
N ARG A 87 3.69 11.31 -9.70
CA ARG A 87 3.72 11.52 -11.15
C ARG A 87 5.05 11.03 -11.73
N ALA A 88 5.00 10.42 -12.91
CA ALA A 88 6.19 10.02 -13.63
C ALA A 88 7.20 11.19 -13.78
N GLY A 89 8.48 10.89 -13.59
CA GLY A 89 9.54 11.90 -13.58
C GLY A 89 9.66 12.68 -12.26
N THR A 90 9.02 12.25 -11.17
CA THR A 90 9.18 12.84 -9.84
C THR A 90 9.62 11.81 -8.80
N ILE A 91 10.41 12.26 -7.82
CA ILE A 91 10.77 11.49 -6.63
C ILE A 91 10.09 12.15 -5.45
N SER A 92 9.31 11.38 -4.68
CA SER A 92 8.62 11.91 -3.51
C SER A 92 9.61 12.16 -2.36
N PRO A 93 9.34 13.13 -1.45
CA PRO A 93 10.16 13.31 -0.25
C PRO A 93 10.23 12.06 0.64
N TRP A 94 9.19 11.22 0.62
CA TRP A 94 9.20 9.93 1.29
C TRP A 94 10.24 9.00 0.66
N SER A 95 10.29 8.93 -0.68
CA SER A 95 11.27 8.10 -1.39
C SER A 95 12.70 8.50 -1.03
N SER A 96 13.04 9.80 -1.05
CA SER A 96 14.39 10.25 -0.68
C SER A 96 14.77 9.82 0.73
N LYS A 97 13.90 10.05 1.71
CA LYS A 97 14.18 9.68 3.11
C LYS A 97 14.22 8.17 3.34
N ALA A 98 13.34 7.42 2.69
CA ALA A 98 13.32 5.97 2.79
C ALA A 98 14.59 5.35 2.19
N THR A 99 15.10 5.93 1.10
CA THR A 99 16.40 5.56 0.52
C THR A 99 17.56 5.92 1.45
N ASP A 100 17.55 7.08 2.10
CA ASP A 100 18.61 7.45 3.06
C ASP A 100 18.68 6.51 4.28
N ILE A 101 17.56 5.87 4.64
CA ILE A 101 17.46 4.92 5.76
C ILE A 101 17.95 3.51 5.38
N ALA A 102 17.84 3.13 4.10
CA ALA A 102 18.05 1.77 3.60
C ALA A 102 19.49 1.52 3.15
#